data_AF-A0A1K1MHF7-F1
#
_entry.id   AF-A0A1K1MHF7-F1
#
_cell.length_a   1.000
_cell.length_b   1.000
_cell.length_c   1.000
_cell.angle_alpha   90.00
_cell.angle_beta   90.00
_cell.angle_gamma   90.00
#
_symmetry.space_group_name_H-M   'P 1'
#
loop_
_entity.id
_entity.type
_entity.pdbx_description
1 polymer ?
#
loop_
_entity_poly.entity_id
_entity_poly.type
_entity_poly.pdbx_seq_one_letter_code
_entity_poly.pdbx_strand_id
1 'polypeptide(L)'
;MKTRNIIILVLTALFTVSCHSWDEPGADAGRDSYGNASLKETNVKTIAEVKELYKNEIASSDLKKVEQAMQIKAVVIGNDEGGNIYKSLYVQDNTGAIALSIDQGGLFGPLAVGQCVLIELKGLYVGGYEKQPQIGTYYFNENKGVEQVGRMTRYEFQQHYKLINAVDGLSAKPIVVDKMSKLSLDNDCGKLVTLVGIKLKDADGEKVFAPSDGSVTLLGGCANREITGMSDVVVRTSTYAKFANMAMPTEKLTITGVAARYRDGWQLMPRTANDIKAYTGKEVLDDIDDPNAIPASGTGTEADPFNISAAIAKCQEVGETASTEKYYIKGIADADYTVDSYKNLTIDIVDKEGSESKFKVYRVKAADGKGLKEGYKINKGATIVVYGPVVNFKGNTPETSNGAYLVSVNGQAPELDGESGGGSGNTGGDVQTVTIAEFNAAAESTNTWYQLTGTISNIKEGDQYGNFDITDETGSVYVYGLLSEKGGEKKKFQELVAAKGIANGKKITIIGNRGSYNDKIEVMNAYFVSIE
;
A
#
# COMPACT_ATOMS: atom_id res chain seq x y z
N MET A 1 83.24 -15.42 -16.75
CA MET A 1 82.20 -14.89 -17.66
C MET A 1 80.83 -15.25 -17.12
N LYS A 2 80.00 -14.21 -16.95
CA LYS A 2 78.52 -14.20 -16.96
C LYS A 2 77.75 -14.90 -15.81
N THR A 3 77.62 -14.13 -14.73
CA THR A 3 76.38 -13.63 -14.09
C THR A 3 75.15 -14.55 -13.96
N ARG A 4 74.78 -14.77 -12.69
CA ARG A 4 73.45 -15.14 -12.15
C ARG A 4 72.30 -14.36 -12.82
N ASN A 5 71.10 -14.94 -12.83
CA ASN A 5 69.89 -14.30 -12.27
C ASN A 5 68.75 -15.30 -12.10
N ILE A 6 68.40 -15.54 -10.84
CA ILE A 6 67.14 -16.11 -10.36
C ILE A 6 66.07 -15.05 -10.61
N ILE A 7 65.07 -15.34 -11.44
CA ILE A 7 63.88 -14.50 -11.58
C ILE A 7 62.79 -15.14 -10.71
N ILE A 8 62.55 -14.51 -9.56
CA ILE A 8 61.35 -14.69 -8.76
C ILE A 8 60.22 -14.01 -9.55
N LEU A 9 59.31 -14.81 -10.12
CA LEU A 9 58.08 -14.29 -10.71
C LEU A 9 57.08 -14.06 -9.58
N VAL A 10 57.10 -12.86 -8.99
CA VAL A 10 56.03 -12.39 -8.10
C VAL A 10 54.81 -12.12 -8.97
N LEU A 11 53.85 -13.05 -8.96
CA LEU A 11 52.53 -12.87 -9.57
C LEU A 11 51.65 -12.09 -8.58
N THR A 12 51.86 -10.78 -8.50
CA THR A 12 50.85 -9.86 -7.93
C THR A 12 49.66 -9.81 -8.88
N ALA A 13 48.71 -10.73 -8.69
CA ALA A 13 47.38 -10.60 -9.25
C ALA A 13 46.68 -9.44 -8.51
N LEU A 14 46.79 -8.24 -9.09
CA LEU A 14 45.92 -7.12 -8.76
C LEU A 14 44.48 -7.56 -9.08
N PHE A 15 43.74 -7.98 -8.05
CA PHE A 15 42.29 -8.04 -8.11
C PHE A 15 41.76 -6.62 -8.23
N THR A 16 41.71 -6.09 -9.46
CA THR A 16 40.79 -5.01 -9.76
C THR A 16 39.39 -5.62 -9.73
N VAL A 17 38.74 -5.53 -8.58
CA VAL A 17 37.28 -5.63 -8.48
C VAL A 17 36.75 -4.55 -9.42
N SER A 18 36.36 -4.91 -10.64
CA SER A 18 35.54 -4.01 -11.44
C SER A 18 34.19 -3.98 -10.75
N CYS A 19 33.95 -2.93 -9.97
CA CYS A 19 32.61 -2.41 -9.82
C CYS A 19 32.08 -2.22 -11.25
N HIS A 20 31.19 -3.11 -11.70
CA HIS A 20 30.31 -2.79 -12.80
C HIS A 20 29.49 -1.59 -12.32
N SER A 21 29.93 -0.38 -12.69
CA SER A 21 29.09 0.80 -12.62
C SER A 21 27.86 0.50 -13.47
N TRP A 22 26.69 0.73 -12.89
CA TRP A 22 25.38 0.56 -13.54
C TRP A 22 25.11 1.61 -14.61
N ASP A 23 26.15 2.14 -15.24
CA ASP A 23 26.10 3.25 -16.17
C ASP A 23 26.78 2.84 -17.48
N GLU A 24 26.01 3.03 -18.55
CA GLU A 24 26.35 3.02 -19.97
C GLU A 24 26.30 1.67 -20.73
N PRO A 25 25.24 1.41 -21.52
CA PRO A 25 25.30 0.38 -22.56
C PRO A 25 26.29 0.79 -23.66
N GLY A 26 27.17 -0.14 -24.06
CA GLY A 26 28.20 0.08 -25.08
C GLY A 26 27.64 0.57 -26.42
N ALA A 27 28.37 1.49 -27.06
CA ALA A 27 27.88 2.34 -28.14
C ALA A 27 27.46 1.62 -29.44
N ASP A 28 27.96 0.42 -29.76
CA ASP A 28 27.97 -0.06 -31.16
C ASP A 28 27.43 -1.47 -31.45
N ALA A 29 26.46 -1.99 -30.68
CA ALA A 29 25.81 -3.27 -31.02
C ALA A 29 24.55 -3.08 -31.90
N GLY A 30 24.69 -3.15 -33.23
CA GLY A 30 23.67 -3.66 -34.17
C GLY A 30 22.23 -3.11 -34.13
N ARG A 31 22.02 -1.85 -33.71
CA ARG A 31 20.69 -1.24 -33.44
C ARG A 31 19.64 -1.42 -34.54
N ASP A 32 20.05 -1.48 -35.82
CA ASP A 32 19.11 -1.53 -36.96
C ASP A 32 18.65 -2.96 -37.36
N SER A 33 19.26 -4.00 -36.79
CA SER A 33 18.97 -5.41 -37.16
C SER A 33 17.89 -6.09 -36.30
N TYR A 34 17.44 -5.43 -35.24
CA TYR A 34 16.48 -5.96 -34.27
C TYR A 34 15.27 -5.04 -34.11
N GLY A 35 14.08 -5.62 -34.22
CA GLY A 35 12.80 -4.89 -34.14
C GLY A 35 12.47 -4.14 -35.42
N ASN A 36 11.56 -3.17 -35.30
CA ASN A 36 11.07 -2.35 -36.39
C ASN A 36 11.80 -1.00 -36.41
N ALA A 37 12.85 -0.91 -37.22
CA ALA A 37 13.64 0.31 -37.38
C ALA A 37 12.81 1.53 -37.84
N SER A 38 11.65 1.30 -38.48
CA SER A 38 10.76 2.36 -38.98
C SER A 38 9.91 3.01 -37.89
N LEU A 39 9.86 2.45 -36.68
CA LEU A 39 9.14 3.07 -35.57
C LEU A 39 9.74 4.45 -35.23
N LYS A 40 8.83 5.41 -35.06
CA LYS A 40 9.10 6.77 -34.60
C LYS A 40 8.28 7.03 -33.37
N GLU A 41 8.81 7.88 -32.49
CA GLU A 41 8.11 8.28 -31.28
C GLU A 41 6.85 9.08 -31.63
N THR A 42 5.70 8.55 -31.22
CA THR A 42 4.39 9.18 -31.37
C THR A 42 3.51 8.75 -30.20
N ASN A 43 2.85 9.71 -29.52
CA ASN A 43 1.96 9.44 -28.38
C ASN A 43 2.58 8.49 -27.34
N VAL A 44 3.79 8.83 -26.88
CA VAL A 44 4.46 8.10 -25.81
C VAL A 44 3.75 8.38 -24.50
N LYS A 45 3.35 7.31 -23.82
CA LYS A 45 2.77 7.29 -22.48
C LYS A 45 3.77 6.73 -21.48
N THR A 46 3.65 7.19 -20.26
CA THR A 46 4.28 6.53 -19.12
C THR A 46 3.60 5.19 -18.83
N ILE A 47 4.32 4.26 -18.23
CA ILE A 47 3.77 2.95 -17.87
C ILE A 47 2.65 3.10 -16.83
N ALA A 48 2.74 4.07 -15.91
CA ALA A 48 1.65 4.37 -14.99
C ALA A 48 0.38 4.83 -15.71
N GLU A 49 0.48 5.70 -16.72
CA GLU A 49 -0.69 6.09 -17.53
C GLU A 49 -1.31 4.89 -18.25
N VAL A 50 -0.49 3.99 -18.80
CA VAL A 50 -1.00 2.75 -19.43
C VAL A 50 -1.71 1.88 -18.38
N LYS A 51 -1.10 1.68 -17.20
CA LYS A 51 -1.73 0.90 -16.12
C LYS A 51 -3.06 1.51 -15.69
N GLU A 52 -3.16 2.84 -15.59
CA GLU A 52 -4.40 3.53 -15.22
C GLU A 52 -5.50 3.35 -16.29
N LEU A 53 -5.14 3.46 -17.58
CA LEU A 53 -6.08 3.27 -18.69
C LEU A 53 -6.70 1.87 -18.76
N TYR A 54 -5.97 0.86 -18.28
CA TYR A 54 -6.38 -0.55 -18.29
C TYR A 54 -6.52 -1.13 -16.88
N LYS A 55 -6.74 -0.28 -15.87
CA LYS A 55 -6.70 -0.71 -14.45
C LYS A 55 -7.73 -1.77 -14.13
N ASN A 56 -8.91 -1.69 -14.75
CA ASN A 56 -10.01 -2.62 -14.50
C ASN A 56 -9.66 -4.00 -15.07
N GLU A 57 -9.14 -4.05 -16.29
CA GLU A 57 -8.72 -5.27 -16.96
C GLU A 57 -7.54 -5.92 -16.23
N ILE A 58 -6.59 -5.11 -15.77
CA ILE A 58 -5.47 -5.58 -14.93
C ILE A 58 -5.99 -6.19 -13.63
N ALA A 59 -6.82 -5.45 -12.87
CA ALA A 59 -7.28 -5.87 -11.54
C ALA A 59 -8.20 -7.10 -11.58
N SER A 60 -8.95 -7.28 -12.66
CA SER A 60 -9.84 -8.43 -12.87
C SER A 60 -9.17 -9.61 -13.60
N SER A 61 -7.89 -9.47 -14.00
CA SER A 61 -7.20 -10.45 -14.86
C SER A 61 -7.90 -10.70 -16.20
N ASP A 62 -8.56 -9.67 -16.71
CA ASP A 62 -9.15 -9.60 -18.05
C ASP A 62 -8.13 -8.97 -19.03
N LEU A 63 -8.55 -8.74 -20.27
CA LEU A 63 -7.75 -8.12 -21.31
C LEU A 63 -8.55 -7.15 -22.18
N LYS A 64 -7.87 -6.15 -22.74
CA LYS A 64 -8.46 -5.25 -23.72
C LYS A 64 -7.46 -4.84 -24.78
N LYS A 65 -7.96 -4.80 -26.01
CA LYS A 65 -7.18 -4.39 -27.18
C LYS A 65 -6.91 -2.90 -27.15
N VAL A 66 -5.68 -2.52 -27.48
CA VAL A 66 -5.27 -1.13 -27.67
C VAL A 66 -5.67 -0.69 -29.08
N GLU A 67 -6.75 0.06 -29.20
CA GLU A 67 -7.26 0.52 -30.51
C GLU A 67 -6.55 1.77 -31.05
N GLN A 68 -6.09 2.64 -30.15
CA GLN A 68 -5.45 3.91 -30.48
C GLN A 68 -3.94 3.76 -30.54
N ALA A 69 -3.28 4.51 -31.45
CA ALA A 69 -1.82 4.56 -31.51
C ALA A 69 -1.26 5.04 -30.17
N MET A 70 -0.41 4.25 -29.54
CA MET A 70 0.13 4.52 -28.21
C MET A 70 1.45 3.79 -28.06
N GLN A 71 2.44 4.45 -27.47
CA GLN A 71 3.75 3.86 -27.25
C GLN A 71 4.16 3.96 -25.80
N ILE A 72 5.04 3.07 -25.36
CA ILE A 72 5.81 3.24 -24.14
C ILE A 72 7.29 3.30 -24.46
N LYS A 73 8.02 4.10 -23.69
CA LYS A 73 9.48 4.17 -23.72
C LYS A 73 10.01 3.68 -22.39
N ALA A 74 10.80 2.62 -22.40
CA ALA A 74 11.14 1.89 -21.20
C ALA A 74 12.55 1.29 -21.28
N VAL A 75 13.11 0.94 -20.12
CA VAL A 75 14.37 0.21 -20.00
C VAL A 75 14.09 -1.23 -19.60
N VAL A 76 14.80 -2.16 -20.22
CA VAL A 76 14.71 -3.59 -19.87
C VAL A 76 15.30 -3.83 -18.49
N ILE A 77 14.54 -4.49 -17.62
CA ILE A 77 14.96 -4.84 -16.27
C ILE A 77 15.00 -6.34 -15.99
N GLY A 78 14.34 -7.16 -16.80
CA GLY A 78 14.32 -8.61 -16.64
C GLY A 78 14.02 -9.33 -17.94
N ASN A 79 14.79 -10.37 -18.22
CA ASN A 79 14.68 -11.21 -19.41
C ASN A 79 15.11 -12.65 -19.04
N ASP A 80 15.21 -13.51 -20.05
CA ASP A 80 15.48 -14.94 -19.89
C ASP A 80 16.96 -15.33 -19.71
N GLU A 81 17.87 -14.38 -19.49
CA GLU A 81 19.32 -14.64 -19.37
C GLU A 81 19.66 -15.71 -18.32
N GLY A 82 19.09 -15.61 -17.13
CA GLY A 82 19.31 -16.57 -16.04
C GLY A 82 18.32 -17.73 -15.99
N GLY A 83 17.35 -17.78 -16.92
CA GLY A 83 16.35 -18.84 -17.03
C GLY A 83 15.22 -18.80 -15.99
N ASN A 84 15.23 -17.84 -15.06
CA ASN A 84 14.14 -17.70 -14.09
C ASN A 84 12.89 -17.03 -14.69
N ILE A 85 13.10 -16.03 -15.55
CA ILE A 85 12.04 -15.39 -16.33
C ILE A 85 11.94 -16.11 -17.67
N TYR A 86 10.74 -16.50 -18.08
CA TYR A 86 10.51 -17.31 -19.28
C TYR A 86 9.45 -16.70 -20.18
N LYS A 87 9.79 -16.51 -21.46
CA LYS A 87 8.87 -15.97 -22.48
C LYS A 87 8.19 -14.66 -22.05
N SER A 88 8.95 -13.86 -21.31
CA SER A 88 8.51 -12.59 -20.76
C SER A 88 9.69 -11.62 -20.76
N LEU A 89 9.42 -10.36 -21.08
CA LEU A 89 10.36 -9.26 -20.96
C LEU A 89 9.76 -8.24 -19.99
N TYR A 90 10.46 -7.96 -18.89
CA TYR A 90 10.06 -6.91 -17.96
C TYR A 90 10.76 -5.61 -18.34
N VAL A 91 9.97 -4.56 -18.51
CA VAL A 91 10.44 -3.21 -18.80
C VAL A 91 9.88 -2.24 -17.77
N GLN A 92 10.63 -1.19 -17.46
CA GLN A 92 10.20 -0.14 -16.55
C GLN A 92 10.50 1.25 -17.09
N ASP A 93 9.78 2.24 -16.58
CA ASP A 93 10.14 3.64 -16.64
C ASP A 93 10.14 4.22 -15.22
N ASN A 94 10.27 5.54 -15.08
CA ASN A 94 10.31 6.19 -13.78
C ASN A 94 8.98 6.10 -13.01
N THR A 95 7.89 5.72 -13.67
CA THR A 95 6.53 5.70 -13.11
C THR A 95 6.05 4.29 -12.76
N GLY A 96 6.49 3.26 -13.49
CA GLY A 96 5.96 1.92 -13.37
C GLY A 96 6.75 0.86 -14.14
N ALA A 97 6.31 -0.39 -14.03
CA ALA A 97 6.83 -1.50 -14.80
C ALA A 97 5.68 -2.36 -15.37
N ILE A 98 5.97 -3.05 -16.47
CA ILE A 98 5.00 -3.92 -17.14
C ILE A 98 5.73 -5.09 -17.82
N ALA A 99 5.07 -6.25 -17.88
CA ALA A 99 5.58 -7.42 -18.57
C ALA A 99 5.13 -7.47 -20.04
N LEU A 100 5.99 -7.92 -20.94
CA LEU A 100 5.64 -8.24 -22.32
C LEU A 100 5.71 -9.76 -22.50
N SER A 101 4.57 -10.38 -22.79
CA SER A 101 4.47 -11.82 -23.02
C SER A 101 4.89 -12.14 -24.46
N ILE A 102 6.00 -12.85 -24.64
CA ILE A 102 6.63 -13.09 -25.95
C ILE A 102 7.00 -14.56 -26.11
N ASP A 103 6.51 -15.21 -27.17
CA ASP A 103 6.78 -16.60 -27.50
C ASP A 103 8.15 -16.78 -28.18
N GLN A 104 9.19 -16.32 -27.50
CA GLN A 104 10.58 -16.36 -27.95
C GLN A 104 11.51 -16.60 -26.75
N GLY A 105 12.54 -17.44 -26.97
CA GLY A 105 13.70 -17.52 -26.08
C GLY A 105 14.90 -16.77 -26.66
N GLY A 106 15.93 -16.58 -25.85
CA GLY A 106 17.10 -15.75 -26.19
C GLY A 106 16.77 -14.27 -26.27
N LEU A 107 15.78 -13.79 -25.50
CA LEU A 107 15.43 -12.36 -25.44
C LEU A 107 16.61 -11.53 -24.93
N PHE A 108 17.39 -12.06 -23.99
CA PHE A 108 18.56 -11.38 -23.42
C PHE A 108 19.61 -10.91 -24.45
N GLY A 109 19.69 -11.55 -25.63
CA GLY A 109 20.67 -11.20 -26.66
C GLY A 109 20.51 -9.75 -27.15
N PRO A 110 19.40 -9.41 -27.82
CA PRO A 110 19.12 -8.03 -28.23
C PRO A 110 18.50 -7.15 -27.13
N LEU A 111 17.93 -7.76 -26.09
CA LEU A 111 17.20 -7.05 -25.02
C LEU A 111 17.86 -7.32 -23.67
N ALA A 112 19.15 -7.00 -23.57
CA ALA A 112 19.89 -7.07 -22.32
C ALA A 112 19.32 -6.09 -21.28
N VAL A 113 19.52 -6.38 -19.99
CA VAL A 113 19.16 -5.43 -18.91
C VAL A 113 19.88 -4.10 -19.14
N GLY A 114 19.17 -2.99 -18.99
CA GLY A 114 19.67 -1.64 -19.29
C GLY A 114 19.44 -1.17 -20.73
N GLN A 115 19.04 -2.05 -21.65
CA GLN A 115 18.67 -1.65 -23.01
C GLN A 115 17.38 -0.84 -23.00
N CYS A 116 17.40 0.36 -23.59
CA CYS A 116 16.21 1.18 -23.78
C CYS A 116 15.44 0.74 -25.03
N VAL A 117 14.12 0.72 -24.94
CA VAL A 117 13.20 0.29 -26.00
C VAL A 117 12.05 1.28 -26.15
N LEU A 118 11.62 1.46 -27.39
CA LEU A 118 10.32 2.05 -27.74
C LEU A 118 9.39 0.90 -28.16
N ILE A 119 8.19 0.84 -27.61
CA ILE A 119 7.21 -0.22 -27.88
C ILE A 119 5.89 0.40 -28.31
N GLU A 120 5.42 0.07 -29.51
CA GLU A 120 4.09 0.38 -30.04
C GLU A 120 3.06 -0.61 -29.50
N LEU A 121 1.97 -0.09 -28.95
CA LEU A 121 0.96 -0.89 -28.28
C LEU A 121 -0.28 -1.13 -29.14
N LYS A 122 -0.54 -0.31 -30.16
CA LYS A 122 -1.75 -0.44 -30.99
C LYS A 122 -1.86 -1.83 -31.61
N GLY A 123 -2.98 -2.51 -31.40
CA GLY A 123 -3.24 -3.85 -31.90
C GLY A 123 -2.91 -4.97 -30.90
N LEU A 124 -2.08 -4.68 -29.90
CA LEU A 124 -1.81 -5.57 -28.78
C LEU A 124 -2.93 -5.48 -27.73
N TYR A 125 -2.88 -6.38 -26.76
CA TYR A 125 -3.79 -6.43 -25.62
C TYR A 125 -3.04 -6.11 -24.33
N VAL A 126 -3.64 -5.26 -23.50
CA VAL A 126 -3.19 -4.96 -22.13
C VAL A 126 -4.16 -5.63 -21.16
N GLY A 127 -3.65 -6.23 -20.09
CA GLY A 127 -4.48 -6.91 -19.11
C GLY A 127 -3.69 -7.44 -17.92
N GLY A 128 -4.34 -8.26 -17.10
CA GLY A 128 -3.76 -8.87 -15.91
C GLY A 128 -3.41 -10.35 -16.10
N TYR A 129 -2.29 -10.80 -15.51
CA TYR A 129 -2.10 -12.21 -15.15
C TYR A 129 -2.15 -12.30 -13.64
N GLU A 130 -3.30 -12.69 -13.07
CA GLU A 130 -3.48 -12.73 -11.62
C GLU A 130 -3.11 -11.36 -11.00
N LYS A 131 -3.64 -10.28 -11.60
CA LYS A 131 -3.37 -8.86 -11.28
C LYS A 131 -1.97 -8.31 -11.63
N GLN A 132 -1.05 -9.09 -12.20
CA GLN A 132 0.20 -8.54 -12.77
C GLN A 132 -0.08 -7.88 -14.13
N PRO A 133 0.22 -6.58 -14.33
CA PRO A 133 0.12 -5.93 -15.63
C PRO A 133 0.98 -6.62 -16.68
N GLN A 134 0.38 -6.93 -17.82
CA GLN A 134 1.04 -7.54 -18.98
C GLN A 134 0.50 -7.04 -20.32
N ILE A 135 1.37 -7.06 -21.33
CA ILE A 135 1.07 -6.74 -22.73
C ILE A 135 1.34 -7.97 -23.59
N GLY A 136 0.45 -8.25 -24.53
CA GLY A 136 0.60 -9.38 -25.45
C GLY A 136 -0.48 -9.44 -26.52
N THR A 137 -0.89 -10.65 -26.88
CA THR A 137 -1.94 -10.90 -27.88
C THR A 137 -3.22 -11.41 -27.21
N TYR A 138 -4.29 -11.56 -27.97
CA TYR A 138 -5.46 -12.33 -27.51
C TYR A 138 -5.10 -13.82 -27.42
N TYR A 139 -5.53 -14.48 -26.34
CA TYR A 139 -5.46 -15.93 -26.23
C TYR A 139 -6.65 -16.49 -25.44
N PHE A 140 -7.30 -17.51 -25.99
CA PHE A 140 -8.33 -18.27 -25.30
C PHE A 140 -7.72 -19.55 -24.72
N ASN A 141 -7.78 -19.70 -23.40
CA ASN A 141 -7.31 -20.89 -22.71
C ASN A 141 -8.42 -21.94 -22.68
N GLU A 142 -8.43 -22.85 -23.66
CA GLU A 142 -9.44 -23.90 -23.78
C GLU A 142 -9.59 -24.75 -22.51
N ASN A 143 -8.49 -25.02 -21.79
CA ASN A 143 -8.51 -25.83 -20.57
C ASN A 143 -9.21 -25.15 -19.39
N LYS A 144 -9.22 -23.81 -19.37
CA LYS A 144 -9.83 -23.01 -18.30
C LYS A 144 -11.13 -22.33 -18.74
N GLY A 145 -11.42 -22.29 -20.04
CA GLY A 145 -12.55 -21.58 -20.62
C GLY A 145 -12.48 -20.06 -20.42
N VAL A 146 -11.27 -19.48 -20.33
CA VAL A 146 -11.05 -18.05 -20.08
C VAL A 146 -10.21 -17.41 -21.17
N GLU A 147 -10.55 -16.18 -21.51
CA GLU A 147 -9.69 -15.30 -22.28
C GLU A 147 -8.60 -14.71 -21.38
N GLN A 148 -7.40 -14.51 -21.92
CA GLN A 148 -6.28 -13.95 -21.19
C GLN A 148 -5.28 -13.33 -22.17
N VAL A 149 -4.42 -12.44 -21.69
CA VAL A 149 -3.32 -11.95 -22.52
C VAL A 149 -2.38 -13.12 -22.85
N GLY A 150 -2.25 -13.38 -24.14
CA GLY A 150 -1.39 -14.37 -24.75
C GLY A 150 -0.01 -13.85 -25.08
N ARG A 151 0.83 -14.74 -25.58
CA ARG A 151 2.20 -14.42 -25.99
C ARG A 151 2.22 -13.92 -27.44
N MET A 152 2.87 -12.79 -27.67
CA MET A 152 3.22 -12.33 -29.01
C MET A 152 4.18 -13.33 -29.65
N THR A 153 3.96 -13.70 -30.90
CA THR A 153 4.98 -14.46 -31.65
C THR A 153 6.24 -13.60 -31.81
N ARG A 154 7.39 -14.24 -32.08
CA ARG A 154 8.63 -13.53 -32.44
C ARG A 154 8.44 -12.54 -33.59
N TYR A 155 7.59 -12.87 -34.58
CA TYR A 155 7.34 -12.02 -35.74
C TYR A 155 6.47 -10.83 -35.39
N GLU A 156 5.43 -11.05 -34.59
CA GLU A 156 4.56 -9.98 -34.08
C GLU A 156 5.38 -9.01 -33.25
N PHE A 157 6.10 -9.50 -32.24
CA PHE A 157 6.90 -8.64 -31.37
C PHE A 157 7.90 -7.78 -32.16
N GLN A 158 8.57 -8.34 -33.18
CA GLN A 158 9.47 -7.58 -34.06
C GLN A 158 8.82 -6.37 -34.74
N GLN A 159 7.50 -6.38 -35.00
CA GLN A 159 6.81 -5.21 -35.56
C GLN A 159 6.57 -4.10 -34.54
N HIS A 160 6.55 -4.46 -33.25
CA HIS A 160 6.08 -3.61 -32.15
C HIS A 160 7.19 -2.93 -31.36
N TYR A 161 8.46 -3.31 -31.48
CA TYR A 161 9.53 -2.66 -30.71
C TYR A 161 10.65 -2.11 -31.59
N LYS A 162 11.36 -1.13 -31.06
CA LYS A 162 12.62 -0.62 -31.59
C LYS A 162 13.62 -0.43 -30.46
N LEU A 163 14.87 -0.84 -30.67
CA LEU A 163 15.96 -0.51 -29.77
C LEU A 163 16.29 0.98 -29.93
N ILE A 164 16.40 1.70 -28.82
CA ILE A 164 16.71 3.14 -28.82
C ILE A 164 17.97 3.43 -28.00
N ASN A 165 18.52 4.64 -28.17
CA ASN A 165 19.64 5.10 -27.36
C ASN A 165 19.27 5.15 -25.88
N ALA A 166 20.27 5.21 -25.01
CA ALA A 166 20.04 5.49 -23.60
C ALA A 166 19.21 6.78 -23.49
N VAL A 167 18.28 6.79 -22.53
CA VAL A 167 17.36 7.90 -22.28
C VAL A 167 17.71 8.45 -20.91
N ASP A 168 18.00 9.74 -20.85
CA ASP A 168 18.34 10.40 -19.58
C ASP A 168 17.24 10.18 -18.52
N GLY A 169 17.66 9.78 -17.32
CA GLY A 169 16.78 9.49 -16.19
C GLY A 169 16.13 8.09 -16.21
N LEU A 170 16.21 7.37 -17.33
CA LEU A 170 15.71 5.99 -17.44
C LEU A 170 16.84 5.02 -17.11
N SER A 171 16.67 4.21 -16.06
CA SER A 171 17.71 3.25 -15.65
C SER A 171 17.12 1.96 -15.12
N ALA A 172 17.90 0.88 -15.24
CA ALA A 172 17.61 -0.41 -14.62
C ALA A 172 18.08 -0.45 -13.14
N LYS A 173 18.07 0.69 -12.45
CA LYS A 173 18.41 0.77 -11.03
C LYS A 173 17.26 0.14 -10.21
N PRO A 174 17.56 -0.79 -9.29
CA PRO A 174 16.55 -1.33 -8.40
C PRO A 174 16.15 -0.32 -7.32
N ILE A 175 14.90 -0.42 -6.88
CA ILE A 175 14.43 0.16 -5.63
C ILE A 175 14.97 -0.68 -4.46
N VAL A 176 15.62 -0.08 -3.46
CA VAL A 176 16.19 -0.80 -2.31
C VAL A 176 15.31 -0.67 -1.08
N VAL A 177 14.75 -1.79 -0.61
CA VAL A 177 13.86 -1.86 0.58
C VAL A 177 14.24 -3.01 1.50
N ASP A 178 13.84 -2.92 2.76
CA ASP A 178 13.98 -3.94 3.80
C ASP A 178 12.65 -4.68 4.09
N LYS A 179 11.54 -4.19 3.53
CA LYS A 179 10.20 -4.78 3.61
C LYS A 179 9.41 -4.45 2.34
N MET A 180 8.55 -5.37 1.91
CA MET A 180 7.70 -5.17 0.72
C MET A 180 6.50 -4.26 0.97
N SER A 181 6.11 -4.03 2.23
CA SER A 181 5.04 -3.10 2.60
C SER A 181 5.35 -1.64 2.24
N LYS A 182 6.64 -1.29 2.01
CA LYS A 182 7.05 0.00 1.44
C LYS A 182 6.67 0.19 -0.03
N LEU A 183 6.16 -0.85 -0.70
CA LEU A 183 5.83 -0.83 -2.11
C LEU A 183 4.33 -1.08 -2.32
N SER A 184 3.78 -0.46 -3.36
CA SER A 184 2.37 -0.63 -3.73
C SER A 184 2.22 -1.76 -4.74
N LEU A 185 1.36 -2.74 -4.43
CA LEU A 185 1.03 -3.82 -5.36
C LEU A 185 0.40 -3.30 -6.66
N ASP A 186 -0.26 -2.14 -6.62
CA ASP A 186 -0.86 -1.52 -7.80
C ASP A 186 0.20 -0.77 -8.62
N ASN A 187 1.07 0.00 -7.96
CA ASN A 187 1.98 0.92 -8.67
C ASN A 187 3.35 0.28 -8.98
N ASP A 188 3.89 -0.50 -8.06
CA ASP A 188 5.28 -0.99 -8.09
C ASP A 188 5.42 -2.43 -8.59
N CYS A 189 4.30 -3.13 -8.83
CA CYS A 189 4.34 -4.47 -9.42
C CYS A 189 5.09 -4.49 -10.76
N GLY A 190 5.98 -5.48 -10.88
CA GLY A 190 6.88 -5.67 -12.00
C GLY A 190 8.18 -4.88 -11.94
N LYS A 191 8.36 -3.92 -11.01
CA LYS A 191 9.60 -3.12 -10.91
C LYS A 191 10.77 -3.97 -10.45
N LEU A 192 11.99 -3.49 -10.73
CA LEU A 192 13.20 -4.08 -10.19
C LEU A 192 13.38 -3.63 -8.73
N VAL A 193 13.49 -4.59 -7.81
CA VAL A 193 13.58 -4.35 -6.37
C VAL A 193 14.78 -5.12 -5.81
N THR A 194 15.48 -4.52 -4.85
CA THR A 194 16.46 -5.18 -3.99
C THR A 194 15.88 -5.24 -2.59
N LEU A 195 15.58 -6.45 -2.12
CA LEU A 195 15.10 -6.72 -0.77
C LEU A 195 16.27 -7.16 0.11
N VAL A 196 16.57 -6.39 1.16
CA VAL A 196 17.78 -6.56 1.99
C VAL A 196 17.47 -7.18 3.35
N GLY A 197 18.47 -7.83 3.94
CA GLY A 197 18.41 -8.29 5.33
C GLY A 197 17.48 -9.49 5.59
N ILE A 198 17.04 -10.18 4.53
CA ILE A 198 16.08 -11.29 4.62
C ILE A 198 16.74 -12.63 4.93
N LYS A 199 15.95 -13.60 5.43
CA LYS A 199 16.39 -14.99 5.58
C LYS A 199 15.35 -15.94 5.01
N LEU A 200 15.78 -16.85 4.13
CA LEU A 200 14.90 -17.90 3.61
C LEU A 200 14.55 -18.89 4.73
N LYS A 201 13.27 -19.22 4.88
CA LYS A 201 12.75 -19.97 6.04
C LYS A 201 13.31 -21.38 6.15
N ASP A 202 13.41 -22.09 5.03
CA ASP A 202 13.85 -23.49 5.00
C ASP A 202 15.33 -23.66 4.60
N ALA A 203 16.11 -22.58 4.57
CA ALA A 203 17.53 -22.67 4.20
C ALA A 203 18.33 -23.38 5.29
N ASP A 204 18.87 -24.55 4.94
CA ASP A 204 19.75 -25.39 5.76
C ASP A 204 21.17 -25.51 5.18
N GLY A 205 21.45 -24.84 4.05
CA GLY A 205 22.71 -24.93 3.33
C GLY A 205 22.80 -26.10 2.36
N GLU A 206 21.77 -26.95 2.28
CA GLU A 206 21.71 -28.09 1.35
C GLU A 206 20.52 -27.97 0.38
N LYS A 207 19.33 -27.60 0.88
CA LYS A 207 18.14 -27.37 0.06
C LYS A 207 18.40 -26.25 -0.93
N VAL A 208 17.97 -26.47 -2.16
CA VAL A 208 18.23 -25.57 -3.29
C VAL A 208 17.06 -24.64 -3.59
N PHE A 209 17.24 -23.59 -4.39
CA PHE A 209 16.17 -22.64 -4.71
C PHE A 209 14.93 -23.28 -5.36
N ALA A 210 15.12 -24.14 -6.39
CA ALA A 210 14.04 -24.77 -7.13
C ALA A 210 14.40 -26.20 -7.58
N PRO A 211 14.21 -27.21 -6.72
CA PRO A 211 14.49 -28.59 -7.08
C PRO A 211 13.40 -29.16 -8.02
N SER A 212 13.80 -30.09 -8.88
CA SER A 212 12.91 -30.84 -9.79
C SER A 212 12.71 -32.30 -9.38
N ASP A 213 13.04 -32.65 -8.14
CA ASP A 213 13.00 -34.00 -7.56
C ASP A 213 11.71 -34.32 -6.79
N GLY A 214 10.78 -33.36 -6.72
CA GLY A 214 9.53 -33.50 -5.97
C GLY A 214 9.62 -33.16 -4.48
N SER A 215 10.75 -32.65 -3.99
CA SER A 215 10.93 -32.28 -2.58
C SER A 215 10.12 -31.04 -2.17
N VAL A 216 9.59 -30.28 -3.14
CA VAL A 216 8.72 -29.13 -2.93
C VAL A 216 7.59 -29.08 -3.96
N THR A 217 6.48 -28.45 -3.58
CA THR A 217 5.39 -28.16 -4.51
C THR A 217 5.84 -27.14 -5.56
N LEU A 218 5.70 -27.49 -6.83
CA LEU A 218 5.96 -26.59 -7.95
C LEU A 218 4.65 -26.02 -8.49
N LEU A 219 4.60 -24.69 -8.62
CA LEU A 219 3.47 -23.97 -9.23
C LEU A 219 3.90 -23.41 -10.57
N GLY A 220 3.42 -24.01 -11.67
CA GLY A 220 3.82 -23.64 -13.02
C GLY A 220 5.31 -23.91 -13.32
N GLY A 221 5.88 -24.96 -12.70
CA GLY A 221 7.29 -25.31 -12.85
C GLY A 221 8.27 -24.48 -12.00
N CYS A 222 7.76 -23.64 -11.10
CA CYS A 222 8.57 -22.84 -10.18
C CYS A 222 8.33 -23.25 -8.72
N ALA A 223 9.39 -23.20 -7.92
CA ALA A 223 9.31 -23.24 -6.47
C ALA A 223 9.12 -21.83 -5.90
N ASN A 224 8.36 -21.73 -4.81
CA ASN A 224 8.24 -20.53 -4.00
C ASN A 224 8.94 -20.77 -2.67
N ARG A 225 9.92 -19.94 -2.31
CA ARG A 225 10.63 -20.00 -1.04
C ARG A 225 10.14 -18.89 -0.12
N GLU A 226 9.65 -19.29 1.04
CA GLU A 226 9.17 -18.36 2.07
C GLU A 226 10.34 -17.60 2.71
N ILE A 227 10.06 -16.35 3.08
CA ILE A 227 10.99 -15.49 3.80
C ILE A 227 10.57 -15.43 5.27
N THR A 228 11.53 -15.60 6.17
CA THR A 228 11.29 -15.53 7.62
C THR A 228 10.81 -14.13 7.99
N GLY A 229 9.63 -14.04 8.60
CA GLY A 229 9.04 -12.77 9.04
C GLY A 229 8.32 -11.97 7.96
N MET A 230 8.14 -12.53 6.75
CA MET A 230 7.38 -11.89 5.67
C MET A 230 6.41 -12.91 5.03
N SER A 231 5.11 -12.68 5.17
CA SER A 231 4.05 -13.56 4.63
C SER A 231 3.48 -13.10 3.29
N ASP A 232 3.74 -11.85 2.92
CA ASP A 232 3.24 -11.19 1.71
C ASP A 232 4.17 -11.38 0.50
N VAL A 233 5.37 -11.95 0.69
CA VAL A 233 6.36 -12.15 -0.37
C VAL A 233 7.01 -13.53 -0.33
N VAL A 234 7.22 -14.10 -1.51
CA VAL A 234 8.05 -15.30 -1.72
C VAL A 234 9.18 -15.01 -2.70
N VAL A 235 10.30 -15.71 -2.54
CA VAL A 235 11.32 -15.79 -3.60
C VAL A 235 10.90 -16.88 -4.57
N ARG A 236 10.57 -16.48 -5.80
CA ARG A 236 10.08 -17.39 -6.83
C ARG A 236 11.20 -17.76 -7.79
N THR A 237 11.43 -19.06 -7.95
CA THR A 237 12.49 -19.59 -8.82
C THR A 237 11.97 -20.74 -9.69
N SER A 238 12.17 -20.62 -10.99
CA SER A 238 11.92 -21.66 -11.99
C SER A 238 12.90 -22.81 -11.82
N THR A 239 12.43 -24.04 -12.01
CA THR A 239 13.30 -25.23 -12.13
C THR A 239 14.24 -25.17 -13.33
N TYR A 240 13.97 -24.30 -14.31
CA TYR A 240 14.86 -24.04 -15.45
C TYR A 240 15.89 -22.93 -15.20
N ALA A 241 15.84 -22.26 -14.04
CA ALA A 241 16.83 -21.24 -13.72
C ALA A 241 18.22 -21.85 -13.63
N LYS A 242 19.25 -21.16 -14.15
CA LYS A 242 20.65 -21.62 -14.09
C LYS A 242 21.16 -21.80 -12.65
N PHE A 243 20.48 -21.16 -11.69
CA PHE A 243 20.75 -21.23 -10.26
C PHE A 243 19.71 -22.04 -9.47
N ALA A 244 18.81 -22.77 -10.14
CA ALA A 244 17.76 -23.55 -9.50
C ALA A 244 18.31 -24.53 -8.45
N ASN A 245 19.44 -25.17 -8.76
CA ASN A 245 20.13 -26.13 -7.88
C ASN A 245 21.21 -25.48 -6.99
N MET A 246 21.27 -24.16 -6.91
CA MET A 246 22.15 -23.49 -5.94
C MET A 246 21.60 -23.72 -4.54
N ALA A 247 22.44 -24.18 -3.61
CA ALA A 247 22.07 -24.32 -2.21
C ALA A 247 21.63 -22.96 -1.65
N MET A 248 20.51 -22.93 -0.93
CA MET A 248 20.00 -21.72 -0.29
C MET A 248 20.92 -21.35 0.87
N PRO A 249 21.51 -20.14 0.86
CA PRO A 249 22.39 -19.73 1.94
C PRO A 249 21.63 -19.55 3.26
N THR A 250 22.30 -19.81 4.37
CA THR A 250 21.69 -19.80 5.73
C THR A 250 21.80 -18.45 6.42
N GLU A 251 22.71 -17.60 5.94
CA GLU A 251 22.91 -16.22 6.35
C GLU A 251 21.80 -15.28 5.86
N LYS A 252 21.84 -14.02 6.33
CA LYS A 252 20.96 -12.98 5.78
C LYS A 252 21.39 -12.64 4.34
N LEU A 253 20.40 -12.40 3.49
CA LEU A 253 20.58 -12.14 2.07
C LEU A 253 20.12 -10.75 1.67
N THR A 254 20.74 -10.26 0.61
CA THR A 254 20.27 -9.19 -0.26
C THR A 254 19.89 -9.85 -1.59
N ILE A 255 18.61 -9.76 -1.96
CA ILE A 255 18.10 -10.33 -3.22
C ILE A 255 17.57 -9.22 -4.10
N THR A 256 18.17 -9.06 -5.28
CA THR A 256 17.62 -8.23 -6.36
C THR A 256 16.72 -9.08 -7.26
N GLY A 257 15.62 -8.53 -7.75
CA GLY A 257 14.73 -9.27 -8.63
C GLY A 257 13.58 -8.44 -9.15
N VAL A 258 12.86 -8.99 -10.12
CA VAL A 258 11.57 -8.44 -10.54
C VAL A 258 10.56 -8.73 -9.44
N ALA A 259 9.98 -7.69 -8.84
CA ALA A 259 8.92 -7.81 -7.85
C ALA A 259 7.56 -7.98 -8.56
N ALA A 260 7.28 -9.20 -9.02
CA ALA A 260 6.01 -9.50 -9.70
C ALA A 260 4.86 -9.64 -8.68
N ARG A 261 3.64 -9.40 -9.14
CA ARG A 261 2.41 -9.61 -8.37
C ARG A 261 1.78 -10.95 -8.72
N TYR A 262 1.26 -11.63 -7.72
CA TYR A 262 0.34 -12.76 -7.89
C TYR A 262 -0.82 -12.57 -6.91
N ARG A 263 -1.98 -12.16 -7.44
CA ARG A 263 -3.13 -11.71 -6.67
C ARG A 263 -2.73 -10.63 -5.68
N ASP A 264 -2.76 -10.89 -4.39
CA ASP A 264 -2.47 -9.90 -3.36
C ASP A 264 -1.13 -10.16 -2.66
N GLY A 265 -0.27 -11.00 -3.26
CA GLY A 265 1.09 -11.28 -2.79
C GLY A 265 2.16 -10.95 -3.83
N TRP A 266 3.37 -10.74 -3.32
CA TRP A 266 4.58 -10.49 -4.08
C TRP A 266 5.32 -11.79 -4.42
N GLN A 267 5.88 -11.83 -5.62
CA GLN A 267 6.82 -12.84 -6.09
C GLN A 267 8.10 -12.13 -6.51
N LEU A 268 9.10 -12.15 -5.63
CA LEU A 268 10.42 -11.63 -5.96
C LEU A 268 11.15 -12.67 -6.82
N MET A 269 11.43 -12.34 -8.07
CA MET A 269 12.08 -13.23 -9.03
C MET A 269 13.51 -12.76 -9.30
N PRO A 270 14.53 -13.39 -8.68
CA PRO A 270 15.93 -13.13 -9.02
C PRO A 270 16.17 -13.45 -10.49
N ARG A 271 16.85 -12.60 -11.23
CA ARG A 271 17.02 -12.81 -12.69
C ARG A 271 18.14 -13.79 -12.94
N THR A 272 19.21 -13.68 -12.16
CA THR A 272 20.41 -14.53 -12.23
C THR A 272 20.93 -14.87 -10.83
N ALA A 273 21.91 -15.78 -10.73
CA ALA A 273 22.59 -16.07 -9.46
C ALA A 273 23.25 -14.83 -8.84
N ASN A 274 23.71 -13.88 -9.67
CA ASN A 274 24.39 -12.66 -9.23
C ASN A 274 23.47 -11.69 -8.48
N ASP A 275 22.16 -11.86 -8.61
CA ASP A 275 21.19 -11.08 -7.86
C ASP A 275 21.03 -11.57 -6.41
N ILE A 276 21.64 -12.69 -6.03
CA ILE A 276 21.56 -13.29 -4.69
C ILE A 276 22.91 -13.08 -4.00
N LYS A 277 22.95 -12.25 -2.96
CA LYS A 277 24.18 -11.88 -2.24
C LYS A 277 24.00 -11.99 -0.74
N ALA A 278 25.09 -12.18 -0.01
CA ALA A 278 25.08 -12.01 1.43
C ALA A 278 24.77 -10.55 1.80
N TYR A 279 23.92 -10.35 2.81
CA TYR A 279 23.60 -9.03 3.35
C TYR A 279 24.80 -8.47 4.11
N THR A 280 25.19 -7.23 3.79
CA THR A 280 26.40 -6.61 4.37
C THR A 280 26.10 -5.64 5.51
N GLY A 281 24.85 -5.20 5.66
CA GLY A 281 24.47 -4.16 6.62
C GLY A 281 24.84 -2.75 6.17
N LYS A 282 25.29 -2.58 4.93
CA LYS A 282 25.75 -1.30 4.35
C LYS A 282 24.87 -0.82 3.21
N GLU A 283 23.86 -1.60 2.83
CA GLU A 283 22.89 -1.25 1.81
C GLU A 283 22.09 -0.01 2.26
N VAL A 284 22.09 1.02 1.41
CA VAL A 284 21.31 2.24 1.64
C VAL A 284 19.90 1.98 1.13
N LEU A 285 18.92 2.06 2.03
CA LEU A 285 17.51 1.97 1.68
C LEU A 285 17.10 3.22 0.91
N ASP A 286 16.29 3.07 -0.12
CA ASP A 286 15.63 4.21 -0.73
C ASP A 286 14.55 4.72 0.23
N ASP A 287 14.48 6.04 0.38
CA ASP A 287 13.45 6.72 1.17
C ASP A 287 12.16 6.73 0.35
N ILE A 288 11.39 5.65 0.50
CA ILE A 288 10.10 5.47 -0.14
C ILE A 288 9.06 5.62 0.94
N ASP A 289 8.20 6.62 0.77
CA ASP A 289 6.99 6.76 1.55
C ASP A 289 6.21 5.46 1.46
N ASP A 290 5.99 4.81 2.61
CA ASP A 290 5.11 3.64 2.68
C ASP A 290 3.77 4.04 2.04
N PRO A 291 3.33 3.38 0.96
CA PRO A 291 2.10 3.75 0.26
C PRO A 291 0.85 3.58 1.12
N ASN A 292 0.96 2.94 2.28
CA ASN A 292 -0.08 2.83 3.30
C ASN A 292 0.10 3.83 4.45
N ALA A 293 1.16 4.65 4.47
CA ALA A 293 1.36 5.68 5.49
C ALA A 293 0.30 6.77 5.34
N ILE A 294 -0.32 7.14 6.46
CA ILE A 294 -1.24 8.27 6.51
C ILE A 294 -0.39 9.54 6.71
N PRO A 295 -0.52 10.58 5.87
CA PRO A 295 0.26 11.81 6.02
C PRO A 295 0.07 12.45 7.39
N ALA A 296 1.13 13.03 7.96
CA ALA A 296 1.04 13.83 9.18
C ALA A 296 0.04 14.99 8.97
N SER A 297 -0.96 15.07 9.84
CA SER A 297 -2.01 16.09 9.78
C SER A 297 -2.45 16.55 11.17
N GLY A 298 -3.08 17.71 11.22
CA GLY A 298 -3.51 18.37 12.44
C GLY A 298 -2.47 19.31 13.02
N THR A 299 -2.93 20.28 13.80
CA THR A 299 -2.12 21.30 14.49
C THR A 299 -1.89 21.01 15.97
N GLY A 300 -2.48 19.93 16.50
CA GLY A 300 -2.37 19.54 17.91
C GLY A 300 -3.28 20.36 18.84
N THR A 301 -4.24 21.09 18.28
CA THR A 301 -5.25 21.85 19.03
C THR A 301 -6.50 21.01 19.28
N GLU A 302 -7.39 21.45 20.16
CA GLU A 302 -8.63 20.70 20.44
C GLU A 302 -9.53 20.56 19.21
N ALA A 303 -9.63 21.64 18.43
CA ALA A 303 -10.42 21.68 17.20
C ALA A 303 -9.74 20.91 16.04
N ASP A 304 -8.43 20.72 16.13
CA ASP A 304 -7.63 20.07 15.10
C ASP A 304 -6.47 19.26 15.73
N PRO A 305 -6.79 18.11 16.37
CA PRO A 305 -5.80 17.27 17.03
C PRO A 305 -4.80 16.71 16.04
N PHE A 306 -3.57 16.43 16.50
CA PHE A 306 -2.64 15.62 15.73
C PHE A 306 -3.23 14.25 15.44
N ASN A 307 -3.11 13.80 14.20
CA ASN A 307 -3.19 12.38 13.90
C ASN A 307 -1.91 11.66 14.38
N ILE A 308 -1.86 10.33 14.29
CA ILE A 308 -0.75 9.55 14.87
C ILE A 308 0.57 9.83 14.16
N SER A 309 0.56 9.94 12.83
CA SER A 309 1.73 10.37 12.07
C SER A 309 2.27 11.75 12.51
N ALA A 310 1.42 12.75 12.74
CA ALA A 310 1.85 14.06 13.21
C ALA A 310 2.37 14.02 14.66
N ALA A 311 1.73 13.24 15.53
CA ALA A 311 2.19 13.07 16.91
C ALA A 311 3.58 12.39 16.96
N ILE A 312 3.81 11.37 16.13
CA ILE A 312 5.12 10.70 16.01
C ILE A 312 6.18 11.66 15.50
N ALA A 313 5.89 12.41 14.42
CA ALA A 313 6.80 13.42 13.89
C ALA A 313 7.14 14.48 14.96
N LYS A 314 6.14 14.90 15.75
CA LYS A 314 6.36 15.85 16.83
C LYS A 314 7.22 15.28 17.96
N CYS A 315 7.04 14.02 18.34
CA CYS A 315 7.93 13.35 19.30
C CYS A 315 9.37 13.34 18.79
N GLN A 316 9.59 13.02 17.51
CA GLN A 316 10.93 12.98 16.92
C GLN A 316 11.61 14.35 16.94
N GLU A 317 10.85 15.43 16.66
CA GLU A 317 11.34 16.82 16.77
C GLU A 317 11.71 17.18 18.22
N VAL A 318 10.86 16.80 19.18
CA VAL A 318 11.03 17.06 20.62
C VAL A 318 12.21 16.26 21.21
N GLY A 319 12.44 15.04 20.71
CA GLY A 319 13.50 14.14 21.17
C GLY A 319 13.20 13.51 22.54
N GLU A 320 14.26 13.16 23.27
CA GLU A 320 14.17 12.38 24.52
C GLU A 320 13.71 13.18 25.74
N THR A 321 13.66 14.52 25.63
CA THR A 321 13.17 15.39 26.69
C THR A 321 11.74 15.78 26.37
N ALA A 322 10.80 15.50 27.27
CA ALA A 322 9.38 15.78 27.03
C ALA A 322 9.12 17.26 26.69
N SER A 323 8.15 17.49 25.80
CA SER A 323 7.72 18.82 25.41
C SER A 323 7.19 19.62 26.61
N THR A 324 7.35 20.93 26.59
CA THR A 324 6.67 21.83 27.53
C THR A 324 5.24 22.12 27.08
N GLU A 325 5.05 22.26 25.77
CA GLU A 325 3.75 22.38 25.11
C GLU A 325 2.98 21.06 25.20
N LYS A 326 1.65 21.18 25.21
CA LYS A 326 0.72 20.06 25.25
C LYS A 326 -0.10 20.03 23.97
N TYR A 327 -0.37 18.84 23.47
CA TYR A 327 -1.06 18.65 22.21
C TYR A 327 -2.22 17.69 22.38
N TYR A 328 -3.31 17.97 21.67
CA TYR A 328 -4.38 17.01 21.45
C TYR A 328 -3.94 16.02 20.39
N ILE A 329 -4.11 14.73 20.66
CA ILE A 329 -3.73 13.64 19.78
C ILE A 329 -4.92 12.71 19.65
N LYS A 330 -5.29 12.38 18.42
CA LYS A 330 -6.42 11.51 18.08
C LYS A 330 -5.92 10.31 17.28
N GLY A 331 -6.33 9.13 17.71
CA GLY A 331 -6.11 7.88 16.98
C GLY A 331 -7.15 6.84 17.38
N ILE A 332 -6.95 5.60 16.95
CA ILE A 332 -7.78 4.46 17.35
C ILE A 332 -6.96 3.45 18.15
N ALA A 333 -7.61 2.75 19.09
CA ALA A 333 -7.00 1.69 19.89
C ALA A 333 -6.51 0.54 18.99
N ASP A 334 -5.24 0.15 19.12
CA ASP A 334 -4.65 -0.97 18.36
C ASP A 334 -5.02 -2.36 18.92
N ALA A 335 -5.50 -2.42 20.16
CA ALA A 335 -5.94 -3.64 20.82
C ALA A 335 -7.06 -3.36 21.84
N ASP A 336 -7.72 -4.42 22.31
CA ASP A 336 -8.60 -4.31 23.47
C ASP A 336 -7.79 -3.97 24.72
N TYR A 337 -8.34 -3.11 25.57
CA TYR A 337 -7.76 -2.70 26.83
C TYR A 337 -8.81 -2.67 27.94
N THR A 338 -8.42 -3.11 29.13
CA THR A 338 -9.23 -3.01 30.33
C THR A 338 -8.41 -2.29 31.39
N VAL A 339 -8.93 -1.18 31.92
CA VAL A 339 -8.27 -0.43 32.99
C VAL A 339 -8.09 -1.34 34.21
N ASP A 340 -6.85 -1.45 34.68
CA ASP A 340 -6.49 -2.29 35.82
C ASP A 340 -6.49 -1.50 37.15
N SER A 341 -5.99 -2.14 38.21
CA SER A 341 -5.89 -1.55 39.55
C SER A 341 -5.03 -0.28 39.64
N TYR A 342 -4.19 0.02 38.64
CA TYR A 342 -3.42 1.25 38.58
C TYR A 342 -4.23 2.45 38.07
N LYS A 343 -5.47 2.23 37.62
CA LYS A 343 -6.47 3.26 37.29
C LYS A 343 -5.95 4.30 36.29
N ASN A 344 -5.18 3.84 35.32
CA ASN A 344 -4.65 4.64 34.21
C ASN A 344 -4.76 3.83 32.91
N LEU A 345 -4.65 4.53 31.78
CA LEU A 345 -4.63 3.97 30.45
C LEU A 345 -3.18 3.85 29.96
N THR A 346 -2.78 2.65 29.57
CA THR A 346 -1.54 2.40 28.83
C THR A 346 -1.83 1.55 27.60
N ILE A 347 -1.91 2.16 26.41
CA ILE A 347 -2.31 1.50 25.17
C ILE A 347 -1.57 2.11 23.97
N ASP A 348 -1.35 1.31 22.92
CA ASP A 348 -0.89 1.83 21.63
C ASP A 348 -2.09 2.28 20.78
N ILE A 349 -1.95 3.43 20.12
CA ILE A 349 -2.94 3.96 19.18
C ILE A 349 -2.32 4.16 17.79
N VAL A 350 -3.17 4.03 16.77
CA VAL A 350 -2.82 4.06 15.34
C VAL A 350 -3.74 5.00 14.56
N ASP A 351 -3.31 5.44 13.38
CA ASP A 351 -4.15 6.22 12.46
C ASP A 351 -5.25 5.38 11.80
N LYS A 352 -4.93 4.11 11.51
CA LYS A 352 -5.82 3.13 10.90
C LYS A 352 -5.51 1.73 11.43
N GLU A 353 -6.52 0.87 11.44
CA GLU A 353 -6.33 -0.52 11.86
C GLU A 353 -5.27 -1.20 10.96
N GLY A 354 -4.28 -1.83 11.60
CA GLY A 354 -3.18 -2.49 10.92
C GLY A 354 -1.97 -1.60 10.60
N SER A 355 -1.98 -0.31 10.95
CA SER A 355 -0.78 0.54 10.83
C SER A 355 0.39 0.02 11.69
N GLU A 356 1.59 -0.01 11.11
CA GLU A 356 2.82 -0.36 11.85
C GLU A 356 3.28 0.77 12.79
N SER A 357 3.06 2.03 12.38
CA SER A 357 3.39 3.23 13.17
C SER A 357 2.42 3.40 14.33
N LYS A 358 2.94 3.28 15.55
CA LYS A 358 2.16 3.36 16.79
C LYS A 358 2.64 4.51 17.65
N PHE A 359 1.69 5.20 18.27
CA PHE A 359 1.94 6.15 19.33
C PHE A 359 1.46 5.57 20.66
N LYS A 360 2.31 5.59 21.68
CA LYS A 360 1.97 5.01 22.98
C LYS A 360 1.30 6.04 23.88
N VAL A 361 0.06 5.78 24.27
CA VAL A 361 -0.58 6.44 25.40
C VAL A 361 -0.05 5.75 26.65
N TYR A 362 0.71 6.46 27.49
CA TYR A 362 1.41 5.87 28.63
C TYR A 362 0.96 6.48 29.96
N ARG A 363 0.37 5.65 30.82
CA ARG A 363 -0.05 5.97 32.20
C ARG A 363 -0.95 7.20 32.32
N VAL A 364 -1.87 7.34 31.38
CA VAL A 364 -2.75 8.49 31.26
C VAL A 364 -3.97 8.34 32.18
N LYS A 365 -4.31 9.40 32.93
CA LYS A 365 -5.48 9.48 33.83
C LYS A 365 -6.53 10.46 33.29
N ALA A 366 -7.57 10.76 34.05
CA ALA A 366 -8.50 11.85 33.70
C ALA A 366 -7.86 13.24 33.92
N ALA A 367 -8.49 14.29 33.37
CA ALA A 367 -7.95 15.66 33.36
C ALA A 367 -7.67 16.26 34.74
N ASP A 368 -8.45 15.88 35.76
CA ASP A 368 -8.28 16.29 37.15
C ASP A 368 -7.30 15.38 37.94
N GLY A 369 -6.63 14.46 37.24
CA GLY A 369 -5.73 13.47 37.82
C GLY A 369 -6.45 12.31 38.52
N LYS A 370 -7.79 12.25 38.49
CA LYS A 370 -8.53 11.10 38.99
C LYS A 370 -8.21 9.84 38.20
N GLY A 371 -8.18 8.74 38.93
CA GLY A 371 -8.03 7.42 38.33
C GLY A 371 -9.22 7.10 37.43
N LEU A 372 -8.93 6.43 36.32
CA LEU A 372 -9.97 5.79 35.52
C LEU A 372 -10.62 4.66 36.32
N LYS A 373 -11.89 4.39 36.06
CA LYS A 373 -12.62 3.29 36.70
C LYS A 373 -11.97 1.96 36.38
N GLU A 374 -11.63 1.20 37.41
CA GLU A 374 -11.14 -0.17 37.26
C GLU A 374 -12.17 -1.05 36.53
N GLY A 375 -11.74 -1.78 35.51
CA GLY A 375 -12.60 -2.55 34.64
C GLY A 375 -13.22 -1.79 33.46
N TYR A 376 -12.96 -0.48 33.31
CA TYR A 376 -13.39 0.28 32.12
C TYR A 376 -12.77 -0.33 30.85
N LYS A 377 -13.63 -0.72 29.90
CA LYS A 377 -13.24 -1.43 28.68
C LYS A 377 -13.13 -0.47 27.49
N ILE A 378 -12.01 -0.56 26.79
CA ILE A 378 -11.76 0.14 25.55
C ILE A 378 -11.47 -0.93 24.51
N ASN A 379 -12.36 -1.11 23.55
CA ASN A 379 -12.18 -2.13 22.53
C ASN A 379 -11.21 -1.66 21.43
N LYS A 380 -10.57 -2.60 20.75
CA LYS A 380 -9.81 -2.33 19.52
C LYS A 380 -10.67 -1.52 18.54
N GLY A 381 -10.05 -0.53 17.90
CA GLY A 381 -10.72 0.38 16.98
C GLY A 381 -11.45 1.56 17.64
N ALA A 382 -11.57 1.59 18.98
CA ALA A 382 -12.16 2.74 19.68
C ALA A 382 -11.36 4.02 19.41
N THR A 383 -12.05 5.12 19.08
CA THR A 383 -11.41 6.42 18.91
C THR A 383 -10.95 6.94 20.27
N ILE A 384 -9.69 7.33 20.39
CA ILE A 384 -9.11 7.86 21.62
C ILE A 384 -8.60 9.27 21.34
N VAL A 385 -8.93 10.20 22.22
CA VAL A 385 -8.31 11.53 22.26
C VAL A 385 -7.59 11.71 23.58
N VAL A 386 -6.30 12.04 23.53
CA VAL A 386 -5.49 12.40 24.69
C VAL A 386 -4.99 13.83 24.55
N TYR A 387 -4.72 14.48 25.67
CA TYR A 387 -4.11 15.80 25.70
C TYR A 387 -2.94 15.81 26.67
N GLY A 388 -1.76 16.21 26.20
CA GLY A 388 -0.61 16.29 27.08
C GLY A 388 0.72 16.54 26.39
N PRO A 389 1.80 16.59 27.19
CA PRO A 389 3.15 16.62 26.68
C PRO A 389 3.51 15.31 25.95
N VAL A 390 4.42 15.41 24.99
CA VAL A 390 4.91 14.27 24.20
C VAL A 390 6.41 14.11 24.32
N VAL A 391 6.91 12.91 24.08
CA VAL A 391 8.34 12.59 24.13
C VAL A 391 8.67 11.45 23.16
N ASN A 392 9.87 11.46 22.58
CA ASN A 392 10.43 10.26 21.94
C ASN A 392 11.30 9.53 22.96
N PHE A 393 10.66 8.76 23.84
CA PHE A 393 11.32 8.09 24.96
C PHE A 393 12.45 7.18 24.48
N LYS A 394 13.65 7.38 25.05
CA LYS A 394 14.90 6.69 24.66
C LYS A 394 15.25 6.78 23.17
N GLY A 395 14.74 7.81 22.49
CA GLY A 395 15.04 8.12 21.10
C GLY A 395 14.28 7.27 20.09
N ASN A 396 13.40 6.36 20.50
CA ASN A 396 12.71 5.45 19.59
C ASN A 396 11.26 5.10 19.94
N THR A 397 10.72 5.63 21.04
CA THR A 397 9.35 5.34 21.49
C THR A 397 8.54 6.63 21.56
N PRO A 398 7.76 6.98 20.51
CA PRO A 398 6.84 8.11 20.55
C PRO A 398 5.71 7.84 21.55
N GLU A 399 5.62 8.67 22.60
CA GLU A 399 4.62 8.47 23.65
C GLU A 399 4.19 9.78 24.33
N THR A 400 3.06 9.71 25.05
CA THR A 400 2.67 10.77 26.01
C THR A 400 3.63 10.80 27.19
N SER A 401 3.85 11.97 27.79
CA SER A 401 4.64 12.14 29.01
C SER A 401 3.81 12.60 30.21
N ASN A 402 4.49 12.80 31.34
CA ASN A 402 3.85 13.18 32.61
C ASN A 402 3.03 14.48 32.46
N GLY A 403 1.79 14.46 32.95
CA GLY A 403 0.85 15.58 32.80
C GLY A 403 -0.09 15.49 31.59
N ALA A 404 -0.06 14.35 30.88
CA ALA A 404 -1.07 13.96 29.90
C ALA A 404 -2.31 13.34 30.55
N TYR A 405 -3.47 13.57 29.95
CA TYR A 405 -4.75 12.99 30.37
C TYR A 405 -5.61 12.52 29.18
N LEU A 406 -6.52 11.61 29.48
CA LEU A 406 -7.50 11.04 28.55
C LEU A 406 -8.64 12.04 28.43
N VAL A 407 -8.86 12.55 27.22
CA VAL A 407 -9.92 13.51 26.92
C VAL A 407 -11.21 12.76 26.64
N SER A 408 -11.16 11.79 25.73
CA SER A 408 -12.33 10.98 25.39
C SER A 408 -11.99 9.60 24.83
N VAL A 409 -12.96 8.70 24.95
CA VAL A 409 -13.02 7.43 24.22
C VAL A 409 -14.36 7.42 23.46
N ASN A 410 -14.33 7.19 22.15
CA ASN A 410 -15.49 7.28 21.25
C ASN A 410 -16.29 8.59 21.40
N GLY A 411 -15.58 9.70 21.64
CA GLY A 411 -16.19 11.01 21.86
C GLY A 411 -16.83 11.21 23.23
N GLN A 412 -16.76 10.22 24.13
CA GLN A 412 -17.30 10.30 25.49
C GLN A 412 -16.22 10.54 26.53
N ALA A 413 -16.59 11.24 27.60
CA ALA A 413 -15.73 11.41 28.76
C ALA A 413 -15.37 10.04 29.38
N PRO A 414 -14.15 9.87 29.90
CA PRO A 414 -13.73 8.60 30.47
C PRO A 414 -14.47 8.26 31.77
N GLU A 415 -14.75 6.97 32.00
CA GLU A 415 -15.33 6.50 33.27
C GLU A 415 -14.32 6.66 34.42
N LEU A 416 -14.76 7.26 35.54
CA LEU A 416 -13.91 7.60 36.68
C LEU A 416 -14.16 6.71 37.90
N ASP A 417 -13.12 6.52 38.70
CA ASP A 417 -13.18 5.78 39.96
C ASP A 417 -13.87 6.59 41.09
N GLY A 418 -14.79 5.96 41.83
CA GLY A 418 -15.47 6.56 42.99
C GLY A 418 -16.85 7.19 42.75
N GLU A 419 -17.38 7.15 41.52
CA GLU A 419 -18.78 7.52 41.26
C GLU A 419 -19.71 6.31 41.49
N SER A 420 -20.26 6.19 42.70
CA SER A 420 -21.31 5.21 43.02
C SER A 420 -22.61 5.59 42.32
N GLY A 421 -23.16 4.65 41.52
CA GLY A 421 -24.36 4.86 40.71
C GLY A 421 -25.58 5.34 41.50
N GLY A 422 -26.05 6.53 41.15
CA GLY A 422 -27.40 7.02 41.43
C GLY A 422 -28.13 7.21 40.11
N GLY A 423 -29.13 6.38 39.84
CA GLY A 423 -30.01 6.56 38.69
C GLY A 423 -30.83 7.86 38.84
N SER A 424 -30.55 8.84 37.98
CA SER A 424 -31.48 9.89 37.56
C SER A 424 -30.89 10.60 36.36
N GLY A 425 -31.70 10.82 35.31
CA GLY A 425 -31.45 11.91 34.36
C GLY A 425 -30.79 11.51 33.04
N ASN A 426 -31.64 11.31 32.04
CA ASN A 426 -31.31 11.50 30.63
C ASN A 426 -30.56 12.83 30.41
N THR A 427 -29.38 12.80 29.77
CA THR A 427 -29.08 13.53 28.50
C THR A 427 -27.62 13.29 28.09
N GLY A 428 -27.39 12.46 27.07
CA GLY A 428 -26.08 12.34 26.42
C GLY A 428 -25.76 10.94 25.87
N GLY A 429 -26.65 10.32 25.11
CA GLY A 429 -26.38 9.00 24.52
C GLY A 429 -25.27 9.06 23.46
N ASP A 430 -24.31 8.15 23.59
CA ASP A 430 -23.19 7.91 22.68
C ASP A 430 -23.63 7.87 21.22
N VAL A 431 -22.91 8.63 20.39
CA VAL A 431 -23.09 8.61 18.94
C VAL A 431 -22.21 7.53 18.35
N GLN A 432 -22.80 6.52 17.72
CA GLN A 432 -22.12 5.41 17.08
C GLN A 432 -21.89 5.71 15.59
N THR A 433 -20.64 5.76 15.15
CA THR A 433 -20.35 5.82 13.70
C THR A 433 -20.52 4.42 13.10
N VAL A 434 -21.43 4.29 12.14
CA VAL A 434 -21.77 3.01 11.52
C VAL A 434 -21.99 3.20 10.01
N THR A 435 -21.89 2.10 9.26
CA THR A 435 -22.33 2.06 7.86
C THR A 435 -23.86 2.14 7.74
N ILE A 436 -24.38 2.50 6.57
CA ILE A 436 -25.84 2.55 6.35
C ILE A 436 -26.48 1.17 6.49
N ALA A 437 -25.80 0.10 6.06
CA ALA A 437 -26.30 -1.26 6.26
C ALA A 437 -26.43 -1.63 7.75
N GLU A 438 -25.45 -1.28 8.57
CA GLU A 438 -25.49 -1.52 10.02
C GLU A 438 -26.59 -0.70 10.70
N PHE A 439 -26.76 0.56 10.29
CA PHE A 439 -27.87 1.40 10.76
C PHE A 439 -29.23 0.80 10.40
N ASN A 440 -29.38 0.30 9.17
CA ASN A 440 -30.62 -0.32 8.71
C ASN A 440 -30.92 -1.62 9.47
N ALA A 441 -29.89 -2.38 9.84
CA ALA A 441 -30.01 -3.60 10.65
C ALA A 441 -30.23 -3.33 12.16
N ALA A 442 -29.96 -2.11 12.64
CA ALA A 442 -30.09 -1.76 14.05
C ALA A 442 -31.54 -1.73 14.52
N ALA A 443 -31.74 -2.06 15.80
CA ALA A 443 -33.02 -1.89 16.47
C ALA A 443 -33.39 -0.41 16.60
N GLU A 444 -34.68 -0.11 16.53
CA GLU A 444 -35.19 1.24 16.74
C GLU A 444 -34.94 1.73 18.15
N SER A 445 -34.48 2.96 18.27
CA SER A 445 -34.13 3.56 19.55
C SER A 445 -34.13 5.07 19.46
N THR A 446 -34.85 5.73 20.37
CA THR A 446 -34.82 7.20 20.52
C THR A 446 -33.61 7.68 21.33
N ASN A 447 -32.86 6.75 21.94
CA ASN A 447 -31.78 7.05 22.88
C ASN A 447 -30.40 6.68 22.33
N THR A 448 -30.35 5.93 21.23
CA THR A 448 -29.11 5.55 20.53
C THR A 448 -28.92 6.46 19.32
N TRP A 449 -27.80 7.16 19.26
CA TRP A 449 -27.50 8.09 18.18
C TRP A 449 -26.47 7.45 17.25
N TYR A 450 -26.60 7.69 15.95
CA TYR A 450 -25.71 7.15 14.93
C TYR A 450 -25.17 8.26 14.07
N GLN A 451 -23.86 8.25 13.79
CA GLN A 451 -23.25 9.10 12.77
C GLN A 451 -23.16 8.32 11.47
N LEU A 452 -23.75 8.89 10.41
CA LEU A 452 -23.79 8.29 9.08
C LEU A 452 -23.16 9.25 8.08
N THR A 453 -22.40 8.72 7.13
CA THR A 453 -21.83 9.48 6.02
C THR A 453 -22.24 8.85 4.71
N GLY A 454 -22.81 9.65 3.79
CA GLY A 454 -23.25 9.14 2.49
C GLY A 454 -23.42 10.25 1.46
N THR A 455 -23.59 9.86 0.19
CA THR A 455 -23.87 10.77 -0.92
C THR A 455 -25.36 11.12 -0.93
N ILE A 456 -25.66 12.42 -0.99
CA ILE A 456 -27.03 12.94 -0.99
C ILE A 456 -27.72 12.71 -2.33
N SER A 457 -28.98 12.29 -2.30
CA SER A 457 -29.88 12.27 -3.45
C SER A 457 -31.31 12.67 -3.05
N ASN A 458 -32.14 13.00 -4.04
CA ASN A 458 -33.57 13.28 -3.86
C ASN A 458 -33.94 14.50 -2.97
N ILE A 459 -33.04 15.48 -2.81
CA ILE A 459 -33.45 16.81 -2.30
C ILE A 459 -34.44 17.43 -3.29
N LYS A 460 -35.61 17.86 -2.81
CA LYS A 460 -36.63 18.56 -3.59
C LYS A 460 -36.38 20.07 -3.58
N GLU A 461 -36.59 20.71 -4.72
CA GLU A 461 -36.51 22.17 -4.84
C GLU A 461 -37.47 22.86 -3.86
N GLY A 462 -36.96 23.82 -3.09
CA GLY A 462 -37.73 24.54 -2.08
C GLY A 462 -38.09 23.74 -0.82
N ASP A 463 -37.50 22.57 -0.59
CA ASP A 463 -37.76 21.80 0.63
C ASP A 463 -37.31 22.56 1.88
N GLN A 464 -38.24 22.85 2.78
CA GLN A 464 -37.94 23.51 4.04
C GLN A 464 -37.56 22.54 5.16
N TYR A 465 -37.85 21.24 4.99
CA TYR A 465 -37.76 20.25 6.07
C TYR A 465 -36.41 19.55 6.14
N GLY A 466 -35.73 19.33 5.00
CA GLY A 466 -34.46 18.60 4.97
C GLY A 466 -34.66 17.09 4.82
N ASN A 467 -35.53 16.73 3.87
CA ASN A 467 -35.92 15.36 3.57
C ASN A 467 -35.22 14.88 2.29
N PHE A 468 -34.36 13.88 2.39
CA PHE A 468 -33.56 13.37 1.27
C PHE A 468 -33.04 11.96 1.57
N ASP A 469 -32.44 11.31 0.57
CA ASP A 469 -31.79 10.01 0.75
C ASP A 469 -30.26 10.18 0.86
N ILE A 470 -29.62 9.36 1.69
CA ILE A 470 -28.16 9.18 1.68
C ILE A 470 -27.81 7.76 1.29
N THR A 471 -26.72 7.61 0.54
CA THR A 471 -26.23 6.31 0.07
C THR A 471 -24.72 6.20 0.28
N ASP A 472 -24.28 5.07 0.82
CA ASP A 472 -22.88 4.66 0.91
C ASP A 472 -22.68 3.36 0.10
N GLU A 473 -21.50 2.75 0.20
CA GLU A 473 -21.18 1.49 -0.49
C GLU A 473 -21.97 0.27 0.04
N THR A 474 -22.59 0.39 1.21
CA THR A 474 -23.27 -0.69 1.92
C THR A 474 -24.80 -0.63 1.80
N GLY A 475 -25.37 0.55 1.54
CA GLY A 475 -26.81 0.70 1.40
C GLY A 475 -27.28 2.15 1.24
N SER A 476 -28.59 2.33 1.34
CA SER A 476 -29.25 3.64 1.31
C SER A 476 -30.26 3.76 2.45
N VAL A 477 -30.45 4.98 2.95
CA VAL A 477 -31.45 5.29 3.98
C VAL A 477 -32.03 6.69 3.80
N TYR A 478 -33.31 6.83 4.12
CA TYR A 478 -34.04 8.09 4.07
C TYR A 478 -33.78 8.94 5.32
N VAL A 479 -33.50 10.22 5.15
CA VAL A 479 -33.32 11.20 6.22
C VAL A 479 -34.60 12.00 6.39
N TYR A 480 -35.19 11.95 7.58
CA TYR A 480 -36.41 12.68 7.91
C TYR A 480 -36.11 13.93 8.75
N GLY A 481 -35.95 15.05 8.05
CA GLY A 481 -35.91 16.39 8.64
C GLY A 481 -34.56 16.79 9.23
N LEU A 482 -33.55 17.07 8.39
CA LEU A 482 -32.22 17.50 8.85
C LEU A 482 -32.24 18.89 9.51
N LEU A 483 -31.72 18.96 10.73
CA LEU A 483 -31.51 20.19 11.49
C LEU A 483 -30.05 20.68 11.38
N SER A 484 -29.82 21.96 11.66
CA SER A 484 -28.47 22.54 11.69
C SER A 484 -27.61 22.02 12.84
N GLU A 485 -28.23 21.62 13.95
CA GLU A 485 -27.60 21.13 15.16
C GLU A 485 -28.58 20.28 15.99
N LYS A 486 -28.08 19.58 17.00
CA LYS A 486 -28.89 18.68 17.84
C LYS A 486 -30.01 19.44 18.54
N GLY A 487 -31.26 19.15 18.19
CA GLY A 487 -32.43 19.85 18.73
C GLY A 487 -32.64 21.26 18.18
N GLY A 488 -31.97 21.62 17.08
CA GLY A 488 -32.08 22.92 16.43
C GLY A 488 -33.46 23.22 15.83
N GLU A 489 -33.61 24.43 15.30
CA GLU A 489 -34.88 24.92 14.76
C GLU A 489 -35.35 24.12 13.53
N LYS A 490 -36.61 23.68 13.57
CA LYS A 490 -37.26 22.98 12.44
C LYS A 490 -37.60 23.97 11.32
N LYS A 491 -37.71 23.46 10.09
CA LYS A 491 -38.07 24.22 8.87
C LYS A 491 -37.01 25.24 8.40
N LYS A 492 -35.77 25.07 8.84
CA LYS A 492 -34.63 25.94 8.52
C LYS A 492 -33.67 25.34 7.50
N PHE A 493 -34.09 24.29 6.78
CA PHE A 493 -33.19 23.56 5.89
C PHE A 493 -32.63 24.42 4.76
N GLN A 494 -33.41 25.34 4.18
CA GLN A 494 -32.91 26.23 3.12
C GLN A 494 -31.82 27.19 3.60
N GLU A 495 -31.87 27.63 4.86
CA GLU A 495 -30.80 28.44 5.48
C GLU A 495 -29.53 27.60 5.65
N LEU A 496 -29.68 26.34 6.07
CA LEU A 496 -28.57 25.39 6.20
C LEU A 496 -27.96 25.05 4.84
N VAL A 497 -28.78 24.83 3.81
CA VAL A 497 -28.36 24.63 2.42
C VAL A 497 -27.53 25.81 1.93
N ALA A 498 -28.02 27.04 2.11
CA ALA A 498 -27.30 28.25 1.72
C ALA A 498 -25.98 28.42 2.49
N ALA A 499 -25.97 28.09 3.78
CA ALA A 499 -24.80 28.25 4.65
C ALA A 499 -23.72 27.18 4.44
N LYS A 500 -24.10 25.95 4.08
CA LYS A 500 -23.19 24.79 4.02
C LYS A 500 -23.00 24.23 2.60
N GLY A 501 -23.76 24.68 1.61
CA GLY A 501 -23.66 24.18 0.25
C GLY A 501 -24.24 22.77 0.09
N ILE A 502 -25.30 22.43 0.83
CA ILE A 502 -25.95 21.11 0.75
C ILE A 502 -26.67 20.95 -0.60
N ALA A 503 -26.28 19.95 -1.38
CA ALA A 503 -26.84 19.68 -2.70
C ALA A 503 -26.78 18.18 -3.06
N ASN A 504 -27.61 17.74 -4.01
CA ASN A 504 -27.54 16.38 -4.56
C ASN A 504 -26.14 16.10 -5.13
N GLY A 505 -25.62 14.89 -4.89
CA GLY A 505 -24.28 14.46 -5.30
C GLY A 505 -23.16 14.80 -4.32
N LYS A 506 -23.41 15.61 -3.29
CA LYS A 506 -22.45 15.92 -2.22
C LYS A 506 -22.42 14.83 -1.16
N LYS A 507 -21.26 14.65 -0.51
CA LYS A 507 -21.13 13.68 0.59
C LYS A 507 -21.39 14.41 1.91
N ILE A 508 -22.36 13.94 2.68
CA ILE A 508 -22.78 14.56 3.95
C ILE A 508 -22.52 13.61 5.10
N THR A 509 -22.11 14.16 6.24
CA THR A 509 -22.12 13.46 7.53
C THR A 509 -23.21 14.05 8.41
N ILE A 510 -24.05 13.18 8.97
CA ILE A 510 -25.18 13.54 9.85
C ILE A 510 -25.17 12.66 11.09
N ILE A 511 -25.84 13.11 12.14
CA ILE A 511 -26.13 12.30 13.33
C ILE A 511 -27.63 12.22 13.55
N GLY A 512 -28.17 11.02 13.79
CA GLY A 512 -29.59 10.82 14.07
C GLY A 512 -29.90 9.50 14.76
N ASN A 513 -31.18 9.29 15.08
CA ASN A 513 -31.70 8.07 15.69
C ASN A 513 -32.29 7.13 14.64
N ARG A 514 -32.31 5.84 14.94
CA ARG A 514 -33.00 4.84 14.11
C ARG A 514 -34.49 4.81 14.41
N GLY A 515 -35.33 5.08 13.41
CA GLY A 515 -36.80 4.99 13.49
C GLY A 515 -37.43 4.52 12.18
N SER A 516 -38.74 4.25 12.17
CA SER A 516 -39.47 3.89 10.95
C SER A 516 -40.82 4.58 10.85
N TYR A 517 -41.30 4.70 9.60
CA TYR A 517 -42.64 5.15 9.27
C TYR A 517 -43.23 4.29 8.16
N ASN A 518 -44.42 3.69 8.39
CA ASN A 518 -45.07 2.74 7.48
C ASN A 518 -44.12 1.62 7.02
N ASP A 519 -43.45 0.96 7.98
CA ASP A 519 -42.48 -0.12 7.78
C ASP A 519 -41.24 0.25 6.94
N LYS A 520 -41.01 1.55 6.67
CA LYS A 520 -39.80 2.05 6.01
C LYS A 520 -38.83 2.65 7.02
N ILE A 521 -37.56 2.27 6.88
CA ILE A 521 -36.45 2.72 7.71
C ILE A 521 -36.10 4.18 7.41
N GLU A 522 -35.93 4.98 8.45
CA GLU A 522 -35.52 6.38 8.35
C GLU A 522 -34.57 6.81 9.48
N VAL A 523 -33.78 7.85 9.19
CA VAL A 523 -32.98 8.59 10.16
C VAL A 523 -33.84 9.69 10.76
N MET A 524 -34.12 9.57 12.06
CA MET A 524 -34.94 10.50 12.82
C MET A 524 -34.08 11.47 13.63
N ASN A 525 -34.63 12.65 13.96
CA ASN A 525 -33.95 13.68 14.75
C ASN A 525 -32.56 14.05 14.20
N ALA A 526 -32.39 13.96 12.87
CA ALA A 526 -31.10 14.12 12.23
C ALA A 526 -30.58 15.56 12.38
N TYR A 527 -29.30 15.72 12.66
CA TYR A 527 -28.63 17.00 12.59
C TYR A 527 -27.30 16.93 11.83
N PHE A 528 -26.96 18.05 11.22
CA PHE A 528 -25.80 18.22 10.37
C PHE A 528 -24.49 18.12 11.15
N VAL A 529 -23.48 17.47 10.56
CA VAL A 529 -22.10 17.44 11.08
C VAL A 529 -21.15 18.10 10.08
N SER A 530 -21.07 17.58 8.86
CA SER A 530 -20.14 18.06 7.84
C SER A 530 -20.62 17.76 6.42
N ILE A 531 -20.01 18.40 5.43
CA ILE A 531 -20.25 18.17 4.00
C ILE A 531 -18.98 18.36 3.18
N GLU A 532 -18.81 17.55 2.13
CA GLU A 532 -17.70 17.53 1.18
C GLU A 532 -18.19 17.76 -0.26
#